data_AF-A0A1H7PW89-F1
#
_entry.id   AF-A0A1H7PW89-F1
#
_cell.length_a   1.000
_cell.length_b   1.000
_cell.length_c   1.000
_cell.angle_alpha   90.00
_cell.angle_beta   90.00
_cell.angle_gamma   90.00
#
_symmetry.space_group_name_H-M   'P 1'
#
loop_
_entity.id
_entity.type
_entity.pdbx_description
1 polymer ?
#
loop_
_entity_poly.entity_id
_entity_poly.type
_entity_poly.pdbx_seq_one_letter_code
_entity_poly.pdbx_strand_id
1 'polypeptide(L)'
;MVPGSLGGGDHAVPTGCAARQWLVVSGPGRGDRWADDRVDEVDLAPVVDAEGLSLTLARWSMDWLNEAEAMSGLRSRPASAGSRGA
;
A
#
# COMPACT_ATOMS: atom_id res chain seq x y z
N MET A 1 -7.85 -27.13 17.14
CA MET A 1 -9.22 -27.28 16.59
C MET A 1 -9.71 -25.90 16.20
N VAL A 2 -9.67 -25.59 14.90
CA VAL A 2 -10.20 -24.34 14.33
C VAL A 2 -11.12 -24.76 13.19
N PRO A 3 -12.45 -24.59 13.30
CA PRO A 3 -13.33 -24.69 12.16
C PRO A 3 -13.80 -23.28 11.75
N GLY A 4 -13.69 -22.98 10.45
CA GLY A 4 -14.38 -21.83 9.85
C GLY A 4 -13.54 -20.94 8.95
N SER A 5 -12.85 -21.52 7.96
CA SER A 5 -12.59 -20.79 6.72
C SER A 5 -13.86 -20.82 5.89
N LEU A 6 -14.47 -19.65 5.67
CA LEU A 6 -15.45 -19.41 4.60
C LEU A 6 -15.05 -18.08 3.96
N GLY A 7 -14.80 -18.14 2.66
CA GLY A 7 -14.19 -17.06 1.91
C GLY A 7 -15.13 -15.93 1.49
N GLY A 8 -14.56 -15.05 0.67
CA GLY A 8 -15.26 -14.08 -0.16
C GLY A 8 -15.24 -12.66 0.40
N GLY A 9 -14.47 -11.80 -0.27
CA GLY A 9 -14.64 -10.36 -0.21
C GLY A 9 -13.37 -9.64 0.20
N ASP A 10 -12.69 -9.06 -0.78
CA ASP A 10 -11.88 -7.86 -0.60
C ASP A 10 -12.79 -6.73 -0.10
N HIS A 11 -13.15 -6.77 1.19
CA HIS A 11 -13.63 -5.60 1.89
C HIS A 11 -12.41 -4.87 2.39
N ALA A 12 -11.83 -4.03 1.53
CA ALA A 12 -11.11 -2.86 2.02
C ALA A 12 -12.15 -1.98 2.74
N VAL A 13 -12.49 -2.36 3.98
CA VAL A 13 -13.07 -1.45 4.95
C VAL A 13 -12.11 -0.26 4.96
N PRO A 14 -12.59 0.98 4.73
CA PRO A 14 -11.73 2.13 4.95
C PRO A 14 -11.27 2.01 6.38
N THR A 15 -9.97 1.76 6.57
CA THR A 15 -9.32 1.68 7.87
C THR A 15 -9.89 2.84 8.67
N GLY A 16 -10.59 2.54 9.78
CA GLY A 16 -11.51 3.48 10.40
C GLY A 16 -10.89 4.87 10.56
N CYS A 17 -11.68 5.95 10.67
CA CYS A 17 -11.16 7.32 10.69
C CYS A 17 -10.04 7.60 11.74
N ALA A 18 -9.82 6.69 12.69
CA ALA A 18 -8.75 6.74 13.69
C ALA A 18 -7.58 5.75 13.45
N ALA A 19 -7.52 5.08 12.29
CA ALA A 19 -6.43 4.22 11.90
C ALA A 19 -5.13 5.01 11.76
N ARG A 20 -4.05 4.47 12.32
CA ARG A 20 -2.74 5.12 12.35
C ARG A 20 -1.68 4.16 11.84
N GLN A 21 -0.57 4.73 11.37
CA GLN A 21 0.59 3.97 10.95
C GLN A 21 1.83 4.47 11.67
N TRP A 22 2.69 3.54 12.05
CA TRP A 22 3.91 3.80 12.81
C TRP A 22 5.12 3.41 11.95
N LEU A 23 6.22 4.15 12.14
CA LEU A 23 7.50 3.90 11.48
C LEU A 23 8.55 3.65 12.56
N VAL A 24 9.25 2.53 12.46
CA VAL A 24 10.39 2.24 13.34
C VAL A 24 11.58 3.10 12.91
N VAL A 25 12.03 4.02 13.77
CA VAL A 25 13.12 4.96 13.45
C VAL A 25 14.50 4.52 13.96
N SER A 26 14.56 3.54 14.86
CA SER A 26 15.80 3.09 15.52
C SER A 26 15.81 1.58 15.76
N GLY A 27 17.02 1.02 15.96
CA GLY A 27 17.21 -0.42 16.17
C GLY A 27 17.21 -1.26 14.89
N PRO A 28 17.18 -2.61 15.04
CA PRO A 28 17.31 -3.55 13.91
C PRO A 28 16.17 -3.48 12.89
N GLY A 29 14.96 -3.13 13.31
CA GLY A 29 13.79 -2.98 12.44
C GLY A 29 13.62 -1.58 11.83
N ARG A 30 14.67 -0.75 11.84
CA ARG A 30 14.57 0.63 11.32
C ARG A 30 14.11 0.63 9.86
N GLY A 31 13.04 1.38 9.61
CA GLY A 31 12.42 1.50 8.29
C GLY A 31 11.14 0.70 8.14
N ASP A 32 10.85 -0.23 9.06
CA ASP A 32 9.64 -1.06 9.04
C ASP A 32 8.40 -0.23 9.40
N ARG A 33 7.31 -0.49 8.68
CA ARG A 33 6.01 0.09 8.97
C ARG A 33 5.15 -0.86 9.78
N TRP A 34 4.34 -0.28 10.65
CA TRP A 34 3.44 -0.96 11.54
C TRP A 34 2.04 -0.35 11.44
N ALA A 35 1.02 -1.20 11.41
CA ALA A 35 -0.37 -0.81 11.49
C ALA A 35 -0.78 -0.64 12.95
N ASP A 36 -1.47 0.45 13.25
CA ASP A 36 -2.07 0.73 14.55
C ASP A 36 -3.59 0.70 14.40
N ASP A 37 -4.11 -0.52 14.44
CA ASP A 37 -5.53 -0.86 14.31
C ASP A 37 -6.18 -1.10 15.68
N ARG A 38 -5.64 -0.49 16.74
CA ARG A 38 -6.15 -0.63 18.12
C ARG A 38 -7.60 -0.16 18.30
N VAL A 39 -8.10 0.63 17.36
CA VAL A 39 -9.51 1.05 17.28
C VAL A 39 -10.43 -0.12 16.99
N ASP A 40 -9.93 -1.14 16.30
CA ASP A 40 -10.65 -2.37 15.95
C ASP A 40 -10.26 -3.54 16.89
N GLU A 41 -9.74 -3.22 18.09
CA GLU A 41 -9.23 -4.18 19.08
C GLU A 41 -8.07 -5.05 18.59
N VAL A 42 -7.38 -4.62 17.53
CA VAL A 42 -6.21 -5.31 16.97
C VAL A 42 -4.92 -4.72 17.54
N ASP A 43 -3.99 -5.59 17.93
CA ASP A 43 -2.67 -5.19 18.40
C ASP A 43 -1.85 -4.53 17.29
N LEU A 44 -0.84 -3.75 17.70
CA LEU A 44 0.18 -3.23 16.78
C LEU A 44 0.83 -4.38 16.02
N ALA A 45 0.72 -4.37 14.70
CA ALA A 45 1.23 -5.44 13.84
C ALA A 45 2.18 -4.89 12.77
N PRO A 46 3.24 -5.63 12.40
CA PRO A 46 4.07 -5.25 11.27
C PRO A 46 3.24 -5.31 9.99
N VAL A 47 3.35 -4.28 9.16
CA VAL A 47 2.82 -4.36 7.79
C VAL A 47 3.77 -5.24 7.01
N VAL A 48 3.26 -6.32 6.43
CA VAL A 48 4.05 -7.27 5.64
C VAL A 48 3.56 -7.32 4.20
N ASP A 49 4.45 -7.66 3.27
CA ASP A 49 4.08 -7.94 1.88
C ASP A 49 3.42 -9.33 1.73
N ALA A 50 3.09 -9.70 0.49
CA ALA A 50 2.50 -10.99 0.17
C ALA A 50 3.42 -12.19 0.50
N GLU A 51 4.73 -11.95 0.64
CA GLU A 51 5.72 -12.95 1.04
C GLU A 51 5.93 -13.00 2.57
N GLY A 52 5.24 -12.15 3.33
CA GLY A 52 5.34 -12.08 4.78
C GLY A 52 6.57 -11.31 5.28
N LEU A 53 7.25 -10.54 4.42
CA LEU A 53 8.37 -9.70 4.80
C LEU A 53 7.90 -8.31 5.23
N SER A 54 8.54 -7.73 6.24
CA SER A 54 8.25 -6.36 6.69
C SER A 54 8.30 -5.37 5.53
N LEU A 55 7.22 -4.65 5.35
CA LEU A 55 7.11 -3.60 4.35
C LEU A 55 7.80 -2.34 4.87
N THR A 56 8.96 -2.04 4.30
CA THR A 56 9.71 -0.83 4.64
C THR A 56 9.07 0.42 4.03
N LEU A 57 9.34 1.59 4.62
CA LEU A 57 8.93 2.88 4.05
C LEU A 57 9.39 3.06 2.61
N ALA A 58 10.64 2.70 2.30
CA ALA A 58 11.22 2.86 0.97
C ALA A 58 10.49 2.00 -0.06
N ARG A 59 10.27 0.71 0.23
CA ARG A 59 9.56 -0.20 -0.67
C ARG A 59 8.13 0.26 -0.90
N TRP A 60 7.39 0.54 0.16
CA TRP A 60 6.03 1.06 0.04
C TRP A 60 5.92 2.35 -0.77
N SER A 61 6.84 3.30 -0.56
CA SER A 61 6.81 4.58 -1.27
C SER A 61 7.07 4.41 -2.76
N MET A 62 8.01 3.54 -3.11
CA MET A 62 8.36 3.27 -4.51
C MET A 62 7.26 2.47 -5.22
N ASP A 63 6.65 1.49 -4.55
CA ASP A 63 5.54 0.71 -5.12
C ASP A 63 4.36 1.63 -5.43
N TRP A 64 3.96 2.48 -4.48
CA TRP A 64 2.92 3.49 -4.70
C TRP A 64 3.25 4.45 -5.85
N LEU A 65 4.50 4.94 -5.91
CA LEU A 65 4.91 5.86 -6.97
C LEU A 65 4.85 5.18 -8.35
N ASN A 66 5.36 3.95 -8.45
CA ASN A 66 5.34 3.18 -9.70
C ASN A 66 3.90 2.93 -10.18
N GLU A 67 2.98 2.59 -9.27
CA GLU A 67 1.56 2.43 -9.60
C GLU A 67 0.93 3.75 -10.07
N ALA A 68 1.23 4.86 -9.38
CA ALA A 68 0.74 6.18 -9.75
C ALA A 68 1.25 6.62 -11.13
N GLU A 69 2.52 6.35 -11.44
CA GLU A 69 3.12 6.63 -12.75
C GLU A 69 2.50 5.75 -13.84
N ALA A 70 2.27 4.46 -13.59
CA ALA A 70 1.59 3.57 -14.53
C ALA A 70 0.17 4.04 -14.86
N MET A 71 -0.59 4.45 -13.84
CA MET A 71 -1.93 5.01 -14.01
C MET A 71 -1.92 6.37 -14.73
N SER A 72 -0.87 7.16 -14.55
CA SER A 72 -0.73 8.48 -15.17
C SER A 72 -0.23 8.39 -16.61
N GLY A 73 0.62 7.42 -16.94
CA GLY A 73 1.13 7.15 -18.29
C GLY A 73 0.02 6.82 -19.27
N LEU A 74 -1.05 6.15 -18.81
CA LEU A 74 -2.27 5.87 -19.58
C LEU A 74 -3.10 7.13 -19.93
N ARG A 75 -2.85 8.26 -19.25
CA ARG A 75 -3.47 9.58 -19.52
C ARG A 75 -2.58 10.51 -20.35
N SER A 76 -1.55 9.98 -21.00
CA SER A 76 -0.78 10.76 -21.97
C SER A 76 -1.56 10.81 -23.29
N ARG A 77 -2.25 11.93 -23.54
CA ARG A 77 -2.88 12.23 -24.84
C ARG A 77 -1.81 12.01 -25.95
N PRO A 78 -2.09 11.26 -27.03
CA PRO A 78 -1.12 11.12 -28.10
C PRO A 78 -0.77 12.51 -28.61
N ALA A 79 0.53 12.79 -28.72
CA ALA A 79 1.03 14.00 -29.35
C ALA A 79 0.34 14.12 -30.72
N SER A 80 -0.46 15.17 -30.90
CA SER A 80 -1.12 15.44 -32.17
C SER A 80 -0.05 15.42 -33.25
N ALA A 81 -0.17 14.47 -34.19
CA ALA A 81 0.68 14.41 -35.36
C ALA A 81 0.63 15.77 -36.04
N GLY A 82 1.75 16.49 -36.01
CA GLY A 82 1.87 17.79 -36.66
C GLY A 82 1.57 17.62 -38.15
N SER A 83 0.47 18.21 -38.60
CA SER A 83 0.19 18.37 -40.02
C SER A 83 1.22 19.33 -40.60
N ARG A 84 2.30 18.77 -41.17
CA ARG A 84 3.11 19.48 -42.17
C ARG A 84 2.49 19.24 -43.53
N GLY A 85 2.05 20.32 -44.16
CA GLY A 85 1.60 20.39 -45.55
C GLY A 85 0.70 21.60 -45.71
N ALA A 86 0.87 22.48 -46.69
CA ALA A 86 1.91 22.70 -47.69
C ALA A 86 1.79 24.19 -48.09
#